data_AF-A0A8J5JT41-F1
#
_entry.id   AF-A0A8J5JT41-F1
#
_cell.length_a   1.000
_cell.length_b   1.000
_cell.length_c   1.000
_cell.angle_alpha   90.00
_cell.angle_beta   90.00
_cell.angle_gamma   90.00
#
_symmetry.space_group_name_H-M   'P 1'
#
loop_
_entity.id
_entity.type
_entity.pdbx_description
1 polymer ?
#
loop_
_entity_poly.entity_id
_entity_poly.type
_entity_poly.pdbx_seq_one_letter_code
_entity_poly.pdbx_strand_id
1 'polypeptide(L)'
;MKSLPRSIKDQFLTMSHWVIPKTMNKLTVITLDQAHEQKNKFVKSSGGYNGLMDNLYSFKRWVVSGPEPSRLIKQFEGDYLPDDDPGSPQNFKHHVQGLSSQMTFKMKVNSLSNTMRKMGNPFLTAF
;
A
#
# COMPACT_ATOMS: atom_id res chain seq x y z
N MET A 1 -24.40 -3.44 12.34
CA MET A 1 -23.81 -2.74 11.17
C MET A 1 -24.42 -3.29 9.90
N LYS A 2 -25.00 -2.44 9.03
CA LYS A 2 -25.44 -2.87 7.70
C LYS A 2 -24.21 -3.20 6.87
N SER A 3 -24.10 -4.43 6.38
CA SER A 3 -22.99 -4.83 5.52
C SER A 3 -23.09 -4.10 4.18
N LEU A 4 -21.93 -3.83 3.57
CA LEU A 4 -21.88 -3.30 2.20
C LEU A 4 -22.64 -4.24 1.25
N PRO A 5 -23.37 -3.69 0.26
CA PRO A 5 -24.04 -4.49 -0.77
C PRO A 5 -23.07 -5.48 -1.41
N ARG A 6 -23.53 -6.71 -1.70
CA ARG A 6 -22.71 -7.77 -2.30
C ARG A 6 -21.99 -7.31 -3.56
N SER A 7 -22.66 -6.53 -4.41
CA SER A 7 -22.07 -5.96 -5.62
C SER A 7 -20.82 -5.11 -5.35
N ILE A 8 -20.85 -4.26 -4.31
CA ILE A 8 -19.69 -3.45 -3.91
C ILE A 8 -18.61 -4.33 -3.29
N LYS A 9 -19.01 -5.34 -2.51
CA LYS A 9 -18.08 -6.26 -1.88
C LYS A 9 -17.30 -7.10 -2.92
N ASP A 10 -17.98 -7.56 -3.97
CA ASP A 10 -17.36 -8.34 -5.06
C ASP A 10 -16.44 -7.46 -5.92
N GLN A 11 -16.83 -6.22 -6.22
CA GLN A 11 -15.94 -5.26 -6.90
C GLN A 11 -14.65 -4.99 -6.11
N PHE A 12 -14.74 -4.97 -4.77
CA PHE A 12 -13.61 -4.68 -3.90
C PHE A 12 -12.72 -5.91 -3.64
N LEU A 13 -13.30 -7.05 -3.29
CA LEU A 13 -12.57 -8.25 -2.84
C LEU A 13 -12.19 -9.19 -3.99
N THR A 14 -13.02 -9.28 -5.04
CA THR A 14 -12.85 -10.28 -6.10
C THR A 14 -12.28 -9.65 -7.35
N MET A 15 -12.73 -8.44 -7.72
CA MET A 15 -12.30 -7.78 -8.96
C MET A 15 -11.13 -6.81 -8.77
N SER A 16 -10.78 -6.45 -7.53
CA SER A 16 -9.72 -5.48 -7.20
C SER A 16 -9.81 -4.15 -7.97
N HIS A 17 -11.01 -3.70 -8.36
CA HIS A 17 -11.15 -2.52 -9.23
C HIS A 17 -10.71 -1.20 -8.58
N TRP A 18 -10.71 -1.14 -7.25
CA TRP A 18 -10.49 0.08 -6.48
C TRP A 18 -9.19 0.07 -5.68
N VAL A 19 -8.44 -1.03 -5.79
CA VAL A 19 -7.29 -1.31 -4.97
C VAL A 19 -6.19 -1.93 -5.80
N ILE A 20 -4.94 -1.58 -5.51
CA ILE A 20 -3.78 -2.15 -6.19
C ILE A 20 -2.81 -2.75 -5.18
N PRO A 21 -2.19 -3.90 -5.49
CA PRO A 21 -1.13 -4.45 -4.66
C PRO A 21 0.09 -3.54 -4.75
N LYS A 22 0.53 -2.99 -3.62
CA LYS A 22 1.74 -2.16 -3.55
C LYS A 22 3.01 -2.98 -3.83
N THR A 23 3.02 -4.24 -3.39
CA THR A 23 4.09 -5.22 -3.69
C THR A 23 3.46 -6.57 -4.06
N MET A 24 4.29 -7.56 -4.39
CA MET A 24 3.81 -8.94 -4.67
C MET A 24 3.15 -9.63 -3.46
N ASN A 25 3.22 -9.01 -2.27
CA ASN A 25 2.61 -9.52 -1.06
C ASN A 25 1.10 -9.22 -1.00
N LYS A 26 0.30 -10.27 -0.79
CA LYS A 26 -1.18 -10.22 -0.72
C LYS A 26 -1.75 -9.26 0.34
N LEU A 27 -0.96 -8.90 1.37
CA LEU A 27 -1.37 -8.00 2.45
C LEU A 27 -1.00 -6.53 2.21
N THR A 28 -0.49 -6.18 1.02
CA THR A 28 -0.04 -4.82 0.69
C THR A 28 -0.98 -4.10 -0.28
N VAL A 29 -2.20 -4.60 -0.39
CA VAL A 29 -3.25 -4.00 -1.21
C VAL A 29 -3.64 -2.66 -0.60
N ILE A 30 -3.52 -1.59 -1.40
CA ILE A 30 -3.86 -0.22 -1.03
C ILE A 30 -4.92 0.32 -1.97
N THR A 31 -5.72 1.30 -1.53
CA THR A 31 -6.67 1.98 -2.40
C THR A 31 -5.93 2.75 -3.51
N LEU A 32 -6.57 2.89 -4.68
CA LEU A 32 -6.00 3.63 -5.81
C LEU A 32 -5.60 5.06 -5.45
N ASP A 33 -6.42 5.75 -4.65
CA ASP A 33 -6.13 7.09 -4.16
C ASP A 33 -4.86 7.13 -3.31
N GLN A 34 -4.72 6.20 -2.36
CA GLN A 34 -3.53 6.06 -1.52
C GLN A 34 -2.28 5.72 -2.35
N ALA A 35 -2.43 4.90 -3.40
CA ALA A 35 -1.33 4.60 -4.31
C ALA A 35 -0.89 5.83 -5.10
N HIS A 36 -1.86 6.61 -5.58
CA HIS A 36 -1.61 7.86 -6.29
C HIS A 36 -0.96 8.91 -5.37
N GLU A 37 -1.42 9.05 -4.12
CA GLU A 37 -0.81 9.94 -3.13
C GLU A 37 0.63 9.55 -2.80
N GLN A 38 0.90 8.26 -2.59
CA GLN A 38 2.26 7.78 -2.33
C GLN A 38 3.18 7.98 -3.53
N LYS A 39 2.68 7.72 -4.76
CA LYS A 39 3.43 7.98 -5.99
C LYS A 39 3.74 9.47 -6.15
N ASN A 40 2.77 10.34 -5.86
CA ASN A 40 2.97 11.78 -5.87
C ASN A 40 3.98 12.22 -4.81
N LYS A 41 3.95 11.64 -3.62
CA LYS A 41 4.92 11.92 -2.56
C LYS A 41 6.33 11.52 -2.96
N PHE A 42 6.51 10.36 -3.60
CA PHE A 42 7.80 9.91 -4.14
C PHE A 42 8.33 10.88 -5.19
N VAL A 43 7.51 11.22 -6.19
CA VAL A 43 7.86 12.19 -7.26
C VAL A 43 8.15 13.59 -6.69
N LYS A 44 7.45 14.00 -5.64
CA LYS A 44 7.70 15.26 -4.93
C LYS A 44 9.00 15.26 -4.13
N SER A 45 9.41 14.11 -3.59
CA SER A 45 10.60 13.99 -2.73
C SER A 45 11.93 13.97 -3.49
N SER A 46 11.92 13.67 -4.79
CA SER A 46 13.13 13.55 -5.61
C SER A 46 13.72 14.88 -6.10
N GLY A 47 13.41 16.01 -5.46
CA GLY A 47 14.04 17.33 -5.69
C GLY A 47 13.79 18.01 -7.05
N GLY A 48 13.39 17.27 -8.09
CA GLY A 48 13.11 17.76 -9.44
C GLY A 48 11.68 18.24 -9.68
N TYR A 49 10.84 18.26 -8.63
CA TYR A 49 9.40 18.55 -8.74
C TYR A 49 9.09 19.97 -9.21
N ASN A 50 9.88 20.96 -8.78
CA ASN A 50 9.61 22.36 -9.09
C ASN A 50 9.63 22.60 -10.61
N GLY A 51 10.66 22.16 -11.34
CA GLY A 51 10.75 22.40 -12.79
C GLY A 51 9.77 21.57 -13.66
N LEU A 52 9.28 20.43 -13.16
CA LEU A 52 8.42 19.52 -13.94
C LEU A 52 6.95 19.93 -13.89
N MET A 53 6.47 20.43 -12.75
CA MET A 53 5.08 20.89 -12.57
C MET A 53 4.84 22.32 -13.05
N ASP A 54 5.88 23.16 -13.09
CA ASP A 54 5.77 24.56 -13.53
C ASP A 54 5.51 24.68 -15.04
N ASN A 55 5.78 23.62 -15.82
CA ASN A 55 5.47 23.57 -17.25
C ASN A 55 4.50 22.42 -17.56
N LEU A 56 3.23 22.77 -17.82
CA LEU A 56 2.16 21.84 -18.20
C LEU A 56 2.54 20.91 -19.37
N TYR A 57 3.36 21.39 -20.32
CA TYR A 57 3.78 20.59 -21.47
C TYR A 57 4.85 19.55 -21.10
N SER A 58 5.76 19.88 -20.18
CA SER A 58 6.73 18.93 -19.62
C SER A 58 6.03 17.88 -18.75
N PHE A 59 5.06 18.30 -17.94
CA PHE A 59 4.24 17.38 -17.14
C PHE A 59 3.44 16.42 -18.02
N LYS A 60 2.74 16.92 -19.05
CA LYS A 60 1.99 16.06 -20.00
C LYS A 60 2.89 15.06 -20.71
N ARG A 61 4.07 15.49 -21.17
CA ARG A 61 5.06 14.58 -21.76
C ARG A 61 5.51 13.53 -20.76
N TRP A 62 5.83 13.90 -19.53
CA TRP A 62 6.18 12.93 -18.49
C TRP A 62 5.05 11.95 -18.20
N VAL A 63 3.79 12.38 -18.14
CA VAL A 63 2.64 11.48 -17.90
C VAL A 63 2.49 10.45 -19.03
N VAL A 64 2.73 10.85 -20.28
CA VAL A 64 2.60 9.97 -21.45
C VAL A 64 3.83 9.09 -21.63
N SER A 65 5.03 9.67 -21.56
CA SER A 65 6.28 8.96 -21.89
C SER A 65 6.99 8.41 -20.67
N GLY A 66 6.83 8.99 -19.48
CA GLY A 66 7.52 8.58 -18.24
C GLY A 66 7.27 7.14 -17.79
N PRO A 67 6.11 6.51 -18.06
CA PRO A 67 5.91 5.09 -17.76
C PRO A 67 6.94 4.16 -18.43
N GLU A 68 7.35 4.43 -19.68
CA GLU A 68 8.26 3.54 -20.41
C GLU A 68 9.71 3.57 -19.89
N PRO A 69 10.37 4.72 -19.70
CA PRO A 69 11.66 4.81 -19.02
C PRO A 69 11.61 4.22 -17.61
N SER A 70 10.52 4.46 -16.87
CA SER A 70 10.35 3.86 -15.52
C SER A 70 10.28 2.33 -15.60
N ARG A 71 9.61 1.78 -16.62
CA ARG A 71 9.53 0.34 -16.86
C ARG A 71 10.90 -0.25 -17.23
N LEU A 72 11.64 0.42 -18.12
CA LEU A 72 12.98 -0.01 -18.53
C LEU A 72 13.99 0.01 -17.39
N ILE A 73 13.98 1.06 -16.56
CA ILE A 73 14.82 1.14 -15.36
C ILE A 73 14.46 -0.02 -14.41
N LYS A 74 13.17 -0.24 -14.16
CA LYS A 74 12.73 -1.32 -13.27
C LYS A 74 13.08 -2.72 -13.82
N GLN A 75 13.01 -2.90 -15.14
CA GLN A 75 13.42 -4.14 -15.80
C GLN A 75 14.93 -4.34 -15.66
N PHE A 76 15.73 -3.29 -15.89
CA PHE A 76 17.17 -3.34 -15.69
C PHE A 76 17.54 -3.63 -14.23
N GLU A 77 16.86 -2.98 -13.27
CA GLU A 77 17.04 -3.26 -11.84
C GLU A 77 16.72 -4.73 -11.51
N GLY A 78 15.65 -5.30 -12.06
CA GLY A 78 15.29 -6.69 -11.83
C GLY A 78 16.20 -7.72 -12.50
N ASP A 79 16.74 -7.40 -13.68
CA ASP A 79 17.58 -8.32 -14.46
C ASP A 79 19.06 -8.28 -14.01
N TYR A 80 19.52 -7.15 -13.44
CA TYR A 80 20.94 -6.90 -13.17
C TYR A 80 21.28 -6.58 -11.72
N LEU A 81 20.32 -6.28 -10.84
CA LEU A 81 20.60 -6.20 -9.40
C LEU A 81 20.36 -7.57 -8.76
N PRO A 82 21.29 -8.07 -7.93
CA PRO A 82 21.11 -9.35 -7.25
C PRO A 82 19.87 -9.30 -6.33
N ASP A 83 19.07 -10.36 -6.37
CA ASP A 83 17.94 -10.59 -5.44
C ASP A 83 18.37 -10.60 -3.97
N ASP A 84 19.67 -10.64 -3.65
CA ASP A 84 20.23 -10.54 -2.29
C ASP A 84 20.78 -9.15 -1.96
N ASP A 85 20.58 -8.14 -2.80
CA ASP A 85 20.96 -6.77 -2.47
C ASP A 85 20.14 -6.28 -1.26
N PRO A 86 20.78 -5.93 -0.12
CA PRO A 86 20.08 -5.40 1.05
C PRO A 86 19.40 -4.05 0.76
N GLY A 87 19.71 -3.39 -0.37
CA GLY A 87 19.02 -2.21 -0.89
C GLY A 87 17.76 -2.50 -1.72
N SER A 88 17.53 -3.75 -2.14
CA SER A 88 16.42 -4.10 -3.04
C SER A 88 15.07 -3.93 -2.33
N PRO A 89 14.13 -3.16 -2.91
CA PRO A 89 12.80 -2.95 -2.35
C PRO A 89 12.00 -4.24 -2.13
N GLN A 90 12.31 -5.28 -2.89
CA GLN A 90 11.69 -6.60 -2.84
C GLN A 90 12.07 -7.36 -1.55
N ASN A 91 13.26 -7.07 -1.01
CA ASN A 91 13.84 -7.74 0.17
C ASN A 91 13.44 -7.11 1.49
N PHE A 92 12.90 -5.89 1.48
CA PHE A 92 12.36 -5.31 2.69
C PHE A 92 11.12 -6.08 3.11
N LYS A 93 11.26 -6.92 4.15
CA LYS A 93 10.12 -7.42 4.92
C LYS A 93 9.26 -6.21 5.29
N HIS A 94 7.98 -6.24 4.91
CA HIS A 94 7.07 -5.16 5.25
C HIS A 94 7.12 -4.98 6.76
N HIS A 95 7.30 -3.76 7.28
CA HIS A 95 7.53 -3.53 8.72
C HIS A 95 6.44 -4.15 9.63
N VAL A 96 5.23 -4.38 9.10
CA VAL A 96 4.13 -5.08 9.81
C VAL A 96 4.29 -6.62 9.86
N GLN A 97 5.13 -7.21 9.00
CA GLN A 97 5.46 -8.64 8.98
C GLN A 97 6.59 -8.99 9.97
N GLY A 98 7.24 -8.00 10.57
CA GLY A 98 8.27 -8.22 11.58
C GLY A 98 7.72 -8.94 12.82
N LEU A 99 8.58 -9.76 13.46
CA LEU A 99 8.24 -10.47 14.70
C LEU A 99 7.70 -9.53 15.78
N SER A 100 8.28 -8.32 15.90
CA SER A 100 7.81 -7.29 16.83
C SER A 100 6.37 -6.87 16.57
N SER A 101 6.04 -6.53 15.32
CA SER A 101 4.68 -6.15 14.89
C SER A 101 3.67 -7.27 15.14
N GLN A 102 4.05 -8.53 14.88
CA GLN A 102 3.21 -9.71 15.16
C GLN A 102 2.98 -9.90 16.66
N MET A 103 4.04 -9.76 17.49
CA MET A 103 3.94 -9.84 18.95
C MET A 103 3.05 -8.74 19.52
N THR A 104 3.23 -7.50 19.06
CA THR A 104 2.39 -6.37 19.46
C THR A 104 0.92 -6.60 19.08
N PHE A 105 0.66 -7.10 17.87
CA PHE A 105 -0.71 -7.44 17.45
C PHE A 105 -1.33 -8.51 18.37
N LYS A 106 -0.60 -9.61 18.62
CA LYS A 106 -1.05 -10.67 19.54
C LYS A 106 -1.36 -10.14 20.94
N MET A 107 -0.47 -9.30 21.49
CA MET A 107 -0.69 -8.68 22.80
C MET A 107 -1.95 -7.80 22.81
N LYS A 108 -2.14 -6.98 21.77
CA LYS A 108 -3.32 -6.09 21.66
C LYS A 108 -4.63 -6.88 21.54
N VAL A 109 -4.65 -7.95 20.73
CA VAL A 109 -5.83 -8.81 20.59
C VAL A 109 -6.17 -9.52 21.90
N ASN A 110 -5.17 -10.05 22.59
CA ASN A 110 -5.37 -10.70 23.90
C ASN A 110 -5.86 -9.71 24.96
N SER A 111 -5.28 -8.51 25.01
CA SER A 111 -5.72 -7.44 25.90
C SER A 111 -7.18 -7.07 25.63
N LEU A 112 -7.54 -6.83 24.36
CA LEU A 112 -8.91 -6.50 23.96
C LEU A 112 -9.90 -7.61 24.33
N SER A 113 -9.57 -8.87 24.02
CA SER A 113 -10.42 -10.02 24.36
C SER A 113 -10.62 -10.18 25.87
N ASN A 114 -9.55 -10.00 26.65
CA ASN A 114 -9.64 -10.04 28.11
C ASN A 114 -10.49 -8.89 28.65
N THR A 115 -10.35 -7.70 28.10
CA THR A 115 -11.15 -6.53 28.48
C THR A 115 -12.63 -6.73 28.15
N MET A 116 -12.97 -7.21 26.95
CA MET A 116 -14.35 -7.53 26.57
C MET A 116 -14.94 -8.63 27.46
N ARG A 117 -14.13 -9.61 27.91
CA ARG A 117 -14.58 -10.66 28.83
C ARG A 117 -14.85 -10.13 30.24
N LYS A 118 -14.03 -9.19 30.71
CA LYS A 118 -14.14 -8.59 32.05
C LYS A 118 -15.22 -7.52 32.15
N MET A 119 -15.29 -6.64 31.15
CA MET A 119 -16.15 -5.46 31.17
C MET A 119 -17.43 -5.64 30.34
N GLY A 120 -17.62 -6.79 29.70
CA GLY A 120 -18.68 -7.03 28.73
C GLY A 120 -18.31 -6.53 27.34
N ASN A 121 -18.98 -7.08 26.32
CA ASN A 121 -18.75 -6.69 24.94
C ASN A 121 -19.58 -5.44 24.61
N PRO A 122 -18.95 -4.27 24.39
CA PRO A 122 -19.66 -3.02 24.14
C PRO A 122 -20.38 -2.99 22.78
N PHE A 123 -20.15 -3.98 21.92
CA PHE A 123 -20.83 -4.11 20.63
C PHE A 123 -22.06 -5.03 20.69
N LEU A 124 -22.34 -5.65 21.84
CA LEU A 124 -23.54 -6.48 22.05
C LEU A 124 -24.67 -5.73 22.76
N THR A 125 -24.41 -4.54 23.33
CA THR A 125 -25.46 -3.69 23.89
C THR A 125 -26.16 -2.95 22.75
N ALA A 126 -27.38 -3.40 22.44
CA ALA A 126 -28.35 -2.58 21.72
C ALA A 126 -28.61 -1.30 22.53
N PHE A 127 -28.50 -0.14 21.87
CA PHE A 127 -29.29 1.03 22.26
C PHE A 127 -30.74 0.78 21.82
#